data_AF-A0A1Q4D7M8-F1
#
_entry.id   AF-A0A1Q4D7M8-F1
#
_cell.length_a   1.000
_cell.length_b   1.000
_cell.length_c   1.000
_cell.angle_alpha   90.00
_cell.angle_beta   90.00
_cell.angle_gamma   90.00
#
_symmetry.space_group_name_H-M   'P 1'
#
loop_
_entity.id
_entity.type
_entity.pdbx_description
1 polymer ?
#
loop_
_entity_poly.entity_id
_entity_poly.type
_entity_poly.pdbx_seq_one_letter_code
_entity_poly.pdbx_strand_id
1 'polypeptide(L)'
;MLIDPPDADGPSLTLHQLIRSHMDARGWSYSDLERQSDGALSRGRWQQLGSGVEQKRFPDPASLLVIARVLDVDITTVVLAAAQAVGLSVTPVGGDLAHLLPPGTDRLSERMRDAILMVIRAGVADLPDRHGERGDQQSLEWPKSAAPSRRHRNGPAPASDDHGK
;
A
#
# COMPACT_ATOMS: atom_id res chain seq x y z
N MET A 1 -18.99 26.01 -5.78
CA MET A 1 -19.19 24.56 -6.04
C MET A 1 -17.82 23.93 -5.91
N LEU A 2 -17.52 23.35 -4.74
CA LEU A 2 -16.24 22.74 -4.44
C LEU A 2 -16.24 21.38 -5.16
N ILE A 3 -15.40 21.23 -6.18
CA ILE A 3 -15.18 19.95 -6.85
C ILE A 3 -14.23 19.18 -5.94
N ASP A 4 -14.76 18.16 -5.25
CA ASP A 4 -13.92 17.13 -4.62
C ASP A 4 -13.03 16.52 -5.71
N PRO A 5 -11.70 16.38 -5.50
CA PRO A 5 -10.85 15.71 -6.46
C PRO A 5 -11.36 14.27 -6.68
N PRO A 6 -11.35 13.77 -7.92
CA PRO A 6 -11.72 12.38 -8.18
C PRO A 6 -10.75 11.48 -7.41
N ASP A 7 -11.28 10.51 -6.67
CA ASP A 7 -10.55 9.50 -5.93
C ASP A 7 -9.38 8.95 -6.78
N ALA A 8 -8.18 9.46 -6.55
CA ALA A 8 -6.94 9.04 -7.20
C ALA A 8 -6.34 7.80 -6.52
N ASP A 9 -7.15 7.10 -5.74
CA ASP A 9 -6.85 5.79 -5.18
C ASP A 9 -7.62 4.76 -6.00
N GLY A 10 -6.91 3.97 -6.83
CA GLY A 10 -7.45 2.68 -7.26
C GLY A 10 -7.95 1.90 -6.04
N PRO A 11 -8.90 0.95 -6.19
CA PRO A 11 -9.59 0.33 -5.07
C PRO A 11 -8.60 -0.26 -4.07
N SER A 12 -8.29 0.52 -3.06
CA SER A 12 -7.26 0.21 -2.08
C SER A 12 -7.84 -0.87 -1.18
N LEU A 13 -7.20 -2.04 -1.21
CA LEU A 13 -7.73 -3.27 -0.62
C LEU A 13 -7.76 -3.15 0.91
N THR A 14 -8.90 -2.76 1.45
CA THR A 14 -9.13 -2.61 2.89
C THR A 14 -9.32 -3.97 3.58
N LEU A 15 -9.12 -3.99 4.89
CA LEU A 15 -9.32 -5.19 5.70
C LEU A 15 -10.77 -5.72 5.63
N HIS A 16 -11.74 -4.82 5.47
CA HIS A 16 -13.14 -5.16 5.23
C HIS A 16 -13.32 -5.96 3.94
N GLN A 17 -12.74 -5.48 2.83
CA GLN A 17 -12.86 -6.13 1.52
C GLN A 17 -12.18 -7.50 1.51
N LEU A 18 -11.03 -7.65 2.18
CA LEU A 18 -10.36 -8.94 2.36
C LEU A 18 -11.26 -9.95 3.10
N ILE A 19 -11.80 -9.56 4.25
CA ILE A 19 -12.67 -10.42 5.06
C ILE A 19 -13.93 -10.78 4.29
N ARG A 20 -14.56 -9.81 3.62
CA ARG A 20 -15.79 -10.03 2.86
C ARG A 20 -15.57 -10.96 1.67
N SER A 21 -14.54 -10.71 0.86
CA SER A 21 -14.22 -11.54 -0.30
C SER A 21 -13.94 -12.98 0.11
N HIS A 22 -13.21 -13.18 1.21
CA HIS A 22 -12.91 -14.51 1.74
C HIS A 22 -14.18 -15.24 2.23
N MET A 23 -15.06 -14.54 2.95
CA MET A 23 -16.33 -15.09 3.40
C MET A 23 -17.24 -15.48 2.22
N ASP A 24 -17.36 -14.60 1.23
CA ASP A 24 -18.21 -14.84 0.06
C ASP A 24 -17.70 -16.02 -0.78
N ALA A 25 -16.37 -16.16 -0.94
CA ALA A 25 -15.76 -17.27 -1.68
C ALA A 25 -15.99 -18.64 -1.02
N ARG A 26 -16.13 -18.69 0.32
CA ARG A 26 -16.29 -19.95 1.07
C ARG A 26 -17.71 -20.15 1.62
N GLY A 27 -18.61 -19.19 1.44
CA GLY A 27 -19.93 -19.18 2.07
C GLY A 27 -19.86 -19.12 3.60
N TRP A 28 -18.82 -18.49 4.15
CA TRP A 28 -18.55 -18.46 5.59
C TRP A 28 -19.25 -17.31 6.31
N SER A 29 -19.57 -17.55 7.59
CA SER A 29 -20.03 -16.52 8.52
C SER A 29 -18.90 -16.05 9.44
N TYR A 30 -19.12 -14.96 10.18
CA TYR A 30 -18.19 -14.52 11.21
C TYR A 30 -17.94 -15.56 12.32
N SER A 31 -18.93 -16.43 12.58
CA SER A 31 -18.78 -17.55 13.52
C SER A 31 -17.82 -18.62 12.99
N ASP A 32 -17.75 -18.79 11.67
CA ASP A 32 -16.82 -19.73 11.03
C ASP A 32 -15.39 -19.18 11.06
N LEU A 33 -15.22 -17.85 10.90
CA LEU A 33 -13.93 -17.20 11.09
C LEU A 33 -13.40 -17.34 12.52
N GLU A 34 -14.27 -17.15 13.52
CA GLU A 34 -13.92 -17.40 14.94
C GLU A 34 -13.47 -18.85 15.15
N ARG A 35 -14.23 -19.81 14.61
CA ARG A 35 -13.89 -21.24 14.68
C ARG A 35 -12.54 -21.53 14.01
N GLN A 36 -12.29 -20.95 12.83
CA GLN A 36 -11.03 -21.13 12.09
C GLN A 36 -9.84 -20.44 12.76
N SER A 37 -10.11 -19.43 13.60
CA SER A 37 -9.11 -18.79 14.45
C SER A 37 -8.84 -19.53 15.76
N ASP A 38 -9.47 -20.70 15.99
CA ASP A 38 -9.42 -21.43 17.27
C ASP A 38 -9.84 -20.56 18.47
N GLY A 39 -10.73 -19.57 18.24
CA GLY A 39 -11.14 -18.59 19.26
C GLY A 39 -10.12 -17.48 19.56
N ALA A 40 -9.00 -17.42 18.83
CA ALA A 40 -8.00 -16.35 19.02
C ALA A 40 -8.57 -14.96 18.68
N LEU A 41 -9.54 -14.89 17.76
CA LEU A 41 -10.32 -13.70 17.48
C LEU A 41 -11.81 -14.01 17.64
N SER A 42 -12.48 -13.23 18.49
CA SER A 42 -13.91 -13.42 18.73
C SER A 42 -14.74 -13.06 17.50
N ARG A 43 -15.95 -13.64 17.38
CA ARG A 43 -16.91 -13.26 16.33
C ARG A 43 -17.16 -11.76 16.28
N GLY A 44 -17.28 -11.12 17.45
CA GLY A 44 -17.51 -9.67 17.53
C GLY A 44 -16.34 -8.87 16.95
N ARG A 45 -15.10 -9.34 17.17
CA ARG A 45 -13.91 -8.73 16.58
C ARG A 45 -13.88 -8.91 15.07
N TRP A 46 -14.19 -10.10 14.57
CA TRP A 46 -14.31 -10.34 13.12
C TRP A 46 -15.38 -9.47 12.47
N GLN A 47 -16.53 -9.33 13.11
CA GLN A 47 -17.61 -8.46 12.63
C GLN A 47 -17.19 -6.98 12.64
N GLN A 48 -16.46 -6.52 13.65
CA GLN A 48 -15.95 -5.16 13.70
C GLN A 48 -14.95 -4.88 12.56
N LEU A 49 -14.08 -5.83 12.23
CA LEU A 49 -13.11 -5.69 11.14
C LEU A 49 -13.79 -5.81 9.76
N GLY A 50 -14.80 -6.67 9.67
CA GLY A 50 -15.56 -6.94 8.46
C GLY A 50 -16.75 -6.02 8.20
N SER A 51 -17.02 -5.00 9.04
CA SER A 51 -18.15 -4.09 8.85
C SER A 51 -17.85 -2.87 7.98
N GLY A 52 -16.58 -2.63 7.64
CA GLY A 52 -16.17 -1.43 6.89
C GLY A 52 -16.19 -0.15 7.73
N VAL A 53 -16.45 -0.25 9.04
CA VAL A 53 -16.33 0.89 9.96
C VAL A 53 -14.86 1.22 10.15
N GLU A 54 -14.54 2.52 10.07
CA GLU A 54 -13.19 3.04 10.30
C GLU A 54 -12.64 2.58 11.65
N GLN A 55 -11.43 2.03 11.63
CA GLN A 55 -10.82 1.48 12.83
C GLN A 55 -10.07 2.59 13.57
N LYS A 56 -10.49 2.88 14.80
CA LYS A 56 -9.80 3.86 15.66
C LYS A 56 -8.39 3.46 16.09
N ARG A 57 -8.07 2.17 15.99
CA ARG A 57 -6.79 1.61 16.44
C ARG A 57 -6.34 0.51 15.52
N PHE A 58 -5.06 0.51 15.22
CA PHE A 58 -4.40 -0.56 14.50
C PHE A 58 -4.50 -1.89 15.28
N PRO A 59 -4.84 -3.02 14.63
CA PRO A 59 -4.85 -4.32 15.28
C PRO A 59 -3.46 -4.67 15.85
N ASP A 60 -3.42 -5.39 16.97
CA ASP A 60 -2.15 -5.85 17.52
C ASP A 60 -1.47 -6.89 16.59
N PRO A 61 -0.15 -7.07 16.68
CA PRO A 61 0.58 -7.98 15.81
C PRO A 61 0.10 -9.44 15.85
N ALA A 62 -0.35 -9.93 17.02
CA ALA A 62 -0.84 -11.30 17.13
C ALA A 62 -2.17 -11.47 16.38
N SER A 63 -3.07 -10.49 16.48
CA SER A 63 -4.30 -10.45 15.70
C SER A 63 -4.03 -10.45 14.19
N LEU A 64 -3.04 -9.70 13.71
CA LEU A 64 -2.70 -9.65 12.28
C LEU A 64 -2.24 -11.00 11.74
N LEU A 65 -1.42 -11.72 12.52
CA LEU A 65 -0.96 -13.08 12.17
C LEU A 65 -2.13 -14.06 12.11
N VAL A 66 -3.06 -13.99 13.06
CA VAL A 66 -4.28 -14.81 13.04
C VAL A 66 -5.12 -14.49 11.80
N ILE A 67 -5.27 -13.21 11.46
CA ILE A 67 -6.03 -12.78 10.28
C ILE A 67 -5.39 -13.32 9.00
N ALA A 68 -4.09 -13.15 8.83
CA ALA A 68 -3.35 -13.66 7.68
C ALA A 68 -3.51 -15.19 7.52
N ARG A 69 -3.38 -15.93 8.63
CA ARG A 69 -3.57 -17.39 8.67
C ARG A 69 -4.99 -17.80 8.27
N VAL A 70 -6.01 -17.16 8.85
CA VAL A 70 -7.41 -17.53 8.63
C VAL A 70 -7.85 -17.19 7.20
N LEU A 71 -7.45 -16.02 6.71
CA LEU A 71 -7.79 -15.55 5.37
C LEU A 71 -6.91 -16.18 4.27
N ASP A 72 -5.86 -16.91 4.64
CA ASP A 72 -4.90 -17.55 3.73
C ASP A 72 -4.24 -16.52 2.78
N VAL A 73 -3.79 -15.40 3.35
CA VAL A 73 -3.14 -14.30 2.62
C VAL A 73 -1.83 -13.90 3.30
N ASP A 74 -0.94 -13.24 2.55
CA ASP A 74 0.32 -12.75 3.09
C ASP A 74 0.12 -11.72 4.20
N ILE A 75 0.94 -11.79 5.26
CA ILE A 75 0.87 -10.88 6.40
C ILE A 75 1.06 -9.42 6.00
N THR A 76 1.90 -9.14 5.00
CA THR A 76 2.10 -7.79 4.46
C THR A 76 0.79 -7.25 3.91
N THR A 77 0.03 -8.07 3.18
CA THR A 77 -1.28 -7.68 2.63
C THR A 77 -2.24 -7.28 3.75
N VAL A 78 -2.28 -8.06 4.85
CA VAL A 78 -3.12 -7.75 6.02
C VAL A 78 -2.66 -6.47 6.71
N VAL A 79 -1.35 -6.26 6.86
CA VAL A 79 -0.78 -5.04 7.48
C VAL A 79 -1.13 -3.79 6.67
N LEU A 80 -0.96 -3.83 5.35
CA LEU A 80 -1.29 -2.71 4.46
C LEU A 80 -2.80 -2.43 4.46
N ALA A 81 -3.63 -3.48 4.41
CA ALA A 81 -5.08 -3.37 4.50
C ALA A 81 -5.55 -2.81 5.86
N ALA A 82 -4.88 -3.19 6.96
CA ALA A 82 -5.13 -2.64 8.28
C ALA A 82 -4.68 -1.18 8.40
N ALA A 83 -3.60 -0.79 7.73
CA ALA A 83 -3.10 0.58 7.69
C ALA A 83 -4.10 1.49 6.96
N GLN A 84 -4.65 1.03 5.83
CA GLN A 84 -5.74 1.73 5.15
C GLN A 84 -7.00 1.83 6.01
N ALA A 85 -7.36 0.77 6.74
CA ALA A 85 -8.54 0.77 7.62
C ALA A 85 -8.45 1.75 8.80
N VAL A 86 -7.24 2.21 9.16
CA VAL A 86 -7.01 3.28 10.15
C VAL A 86 -6.75 4.65 9.51
N GLY A 87 -6.97 4.78 8.20
CA GLY A 87 -6.86 6.04 7.47
C GLY A 87 -5.45 6.39 6.96
N LEU A 88 -4.50 5.45 6.96
CA LEU A 88 -3.19 5.69 6.32
C LEU A 88 -3.31 5.48 4.81
N SER A 89 -2.90 6.48 4.03
CA SER A 89 -2.73 6.34 2.58
C SER A 89 -1.55 5.42 2.30
N VAL A 90 -1.85 4.19 1.87
CA VAL A 90 -0.85 3.19 1.52
C VAL A 90 -0.96 2.91 0.03
N THR A 91 0.04 3.35 -0.73
CA THR A 91 0.18 2.96 -2.13
C THR A 91 0.82 1.57 -2.18
N PRO A 92 0.09 0.50 -2.53
CA PRO A 92 0.71 -0.80 -2.68
C PRO A 92 1.78 -0.73 -3.79
N VAL A 93 2.99 -1.19 -3.48
CA VAL A 93 4.04 -1.38 -4.50
C VAL A 93 3.71 -2.68 -5.23
N GLY A 94 2.73 -2.61 -6.13
CA GLY A 94 2.18 -3.75 -6.86
C GLY A 94 0.72 -3.48 -7.27
N GLY A 95 0.32 -3.92 -8.47
CA GLY A 95 -1.06 -3.73 -8.94
C GLY A 95 -2.04 -4.68 -8.26
N ASP A 96 -3.33 -4.31 -8.21
CA ASP A 96 -4.41 -5.05 -7.52
C ASP A 96 -4.45 -6.55 -7.85
N LEU A 97 -4.14 -6.91 -9.10
CA LEU A 97 -4.07 -8.30 -9.53
C LEU A 97 -3.09 -9.12 -8.68
N ALA A 98 -1.95 -8.55 -8.29
CA ALA A 98 -0.94 -9.24 -7.48
C ALA A 98 -1.50 -9.66 -6.10
N HIS A 99 -2.42 -8.86 -5.53
CA HIS A 99 -3.08 -9.17 -4.26
C HIS A 99 -4.18 -10.23 -4.38
N LEU A 100 -4.69 -10.46 -5.59
CA LEU A 100 -5.71 -11.48 -5.88
C LEU A 100 -5.10 -12.83 -6.24
N LEU A 101 -3.77 -12.90 -6.45
CA LEU A 101 -3.11 -14.15 -6.77
C LEU A 101 -3.10 -15.07 -5.54
N PRO A 102 -3.51 -16.34 -5.67
CA PRO A 102 -3.51 -17.28 -4.55
C PRO A 102 -2.08 -17.62 -4.11
N PRO A 103 -1.89 -18.01 -2.84
CA PRO A 103 -0.64 -18.59 -2.38
C PRO A 103 -0.29 -19.83 -3.21
N GLY A 104 0.98 -20.02 -3.57
CA GLY A 104 1.43 -21.12 -4.44
C GLY A 104 1.56 -20.75 -5.92
N THR A 105 1.27 -19.50 -6.31
CA THR A 105 1.50 -18.99 -7.68
C THR A 105 2.97 -19.08 -8.11
N ASP A 106 3.90 -19.13 -7.15
CA ASP A 106 5.33 -19.43 -7.35
C ASP A 106 5.58 -20.82 -7.96
N ARG A 107 4.66 -21.78 -7.75
CA ARG A 107 4.75 -23.17 -8.25
C ARG A 107 4.28 -23.35 -9.69
N LEU A 108 3.82 -22.28 -10.34
CA LEU A 108 3.44 -22.33 -11.76
C LEU A 108 4.62 -22.79 -12.61
N SER A 109 4.38 -23.73 -13.53
CA SER A 109 5.36 -24.08 -14.56
C SER A 109 5.73 -22.85 -15.39
N GLU A 110 6.98 -22.77 -15.88
CA GLU A 110 7.45 -21.64 -16.69
C GLU A 110 6.51 -21.36 -17.88
N ARG A 111 6.09 -22.39 -18.61
CA ARG A 111 5.17 -22.24 -19.75
C ARG A 111 3.83 -21.60 -19.36
N MET A 112 3.28 -21.99 -18.21
CA MET A 112 2.02 -21.43 -17.71
C MET A 112 2.20 -19.99 -17.24
N ARG A 113 3.31 -19.71 -16.56
CA ARG A 113 3.68 -18.36 -16.13
C ARG A 113 3.83 -17.42 -17.32
N ASP A 114 4.52 -17.85 -18.36
CA ASP A 114 4.74 -17.06 -19.58
C ASP A 114 3.43 -16.79 -20.32
N ALA A 115 2.56 -17.80 -20.42
CA ALA A 115 1.23 -17.65 -21.01
C ALA A 115 0.37 -16.64 -20.24
N ILE A 116 0.34 -16.73 -18.91
CA ILE A 116 -0.38 -15.79 -18.04
C ILE A 116 0.19 -14.37 -18.19
N LEU A 117 1.51 -14.23 -18.18
CA LEU A 117 2.17 -12.93 -18.39
C LEU A 117 1.84 -12.34 -19.76
N MET A 118 1.74 -13.17 -20.80
CA MET A 118 1.37 -12.71 -22.14
C MET A 118 -0.06 -12.15 -22.17
N VAL A 119 -1.02 -12.83 -21.52
CA VAL A 119 -2.40 -12.35 -21.41
C VAL A 119 -2.48 -11.05 -20.60
N ILE A 120 -1.77 -10.96 -19.47
CA ILE A 120 -1.75 -9.75 -18.65
C ILE A 120 -1.15 -8.58 -19.45
N ARG A 121 -0.04 -8.79 -20.15
CA ARG A 121 0.60 -7.75 -20.98
C ARG A 121 -0.32 -7.28 -22.11
N ALA A 122 -1.05 -8.20 -22.75
CA ALA A 122 -2.02 -7.84 -23.77
C ALA A 122 -3.18 -7.02 -23.18
N GLY A 123 -3.71 -7.41 -22.02
CA GLY A 123 -4.79 -6.68 -21.34
C GLY A 123 -4.37 -5.29 -20.85
N VAL A 124 -3.12 -5.12 -20.39
CA VAL A 124 -2.59 -3.81 -20.00
C VAL A 124 -2.35 -2.90 -21.21
N ALA A 125 -1.91 -3.47 -22.34
CA ALA A 125 -1.70 -2.71 -23.58
C ALA A 125 -3.02 -2.24 -24.23
N ASP A 126 -4.15 -2.88 -23.92
CA ASP A 126 -5.49 -2.52 -24.43
C ASP A 126 -6.19 -1.46 -23.56
N LEU A 127 -5.57 -1.03 -22.45
CA LEU A 127 -6.06 0.11 -21.69
C LEU A 127 -5.82 1.38 -22.51
N PRO A 128 -6.85 2.23 -22.73
CA PRO A 128 -6.67 3.47 -23.47
C PRO A 128 -5.60 4.31 -22.79
N ASP A 129 -4.64 4.79 -23.57
CA ASP A 129 -3.58 5.69 -23.13
C ASP A 129 -4.20 6.82 -22.28
N ARG A 130 -3.99 6.76 -20.97
CA ARG A 130 -4.17 7.94 -20.10
C ARG A 130 -3.00 8.91 -20.24
N HIS A 131 -2.30 8.90 -21.37
CA HIS A 131 -1.38 9.94 -21.79
C HIS A 131 -2.11 11.08 -22.49
N GLY A 132 -2.98 11.75 -21.71
CA GLY A 132 -3.58 13.03 -22.05
C GLY A 132 -3.26 14.14 -21.04
N GLU A 133 -2.73 13.81 -19.86
CA GLU A 133 -2.33 14.78 -18.85
C GLU A 133 -0.84 14.67 -18.57
N ARG A 134 -0.05 14.97 -19.61
CA ARG A 134 1.23 15.65 -19.40
C ARG A 134 0.91 17.11 -19.11
N GLY A 135 0.22 17.35 -17.98
CA GLY A 135 0.10 18.67 -17.39
C GLY A 135 1.50 19.19 -17.16
N ASP A 136 1.74 20.40 -17.66
CA ASP A 136 2.96 21.20 -17.58
C ASP A 136 4.07 20.61 -16.70
N GLN A 137 5.23 20.42 -17.32
CA GLN A 137 6.46 20.70 -16.59
C GLN A 137 6.43 22.19 -16.22
N GLN A 138 5.67 22.54 -15.18
CA GLN A 138 5.99 23.69 -14.37
C GLN A 138 7.38 23.39 -13.85
N SER A 139 8.35 23.97 -14.55
CA SER A 139 9.63 24.33 -13.99
C SER A 139 9.33 24.91 -12.62
N LEU A 140 9.48 24.07 -11.59
CA LEU A 140 9.47 24.49 -10.20
C LEU A 140 10.70 25.37 -10.03
N GLU A 141 10.59 26.63 -10.47
CA GLU A 141 11.53 27.67 -10.09
C GLU A 141 11.42 27.79 -8.57
N TRP A 142 12.43 27.24 -7.91
CA TRP A 142 12.66 27.45 -6.50
C TRP A 142 12.64 28.97 -6.24
N PRO A 143 11.77 29.49 -5.35
CA PRO A 143 11.79 30.91 -5.03
C PRO A 143 13.15 31.24 -4.41
N LYS A 144 13.99 31.97 -5.16
CA LYS A 144 15.33 32.42 -4.73
C LYS A 144 15.29 33.27 -3.43
N SER A 145 14.10 33.68 -2.99
CA SER A 145 13.85 34.41 -1.75
C SER A 145 13.83 33.56 -0.47
N ALA A 146 13.84 32.22 -0.59
CA ALA A 146 13.81 31.30 0.57
C ALA A 146 15.11 30.51 0.76
N ALA A 147 16.19 30.87 0.06
CA ALA A 147 17.50 30.34 0.39
C ALA A 147 17.98 30.95 1.72
N PRO A 148 18.42 30.17 2.71
CA PRO A 148 19.06 30.74 3.89
C PRO A 148 20.29 31.50 3.43
N SER A 149 20.29 32.82 3.62
CA SER A 149 21.44 33.68 3.37
C SER A 149 22.68 33.06 3.98
N ARG A 150 23.69 32.80 3.15
CA ARG A 150 25.05 32.45 3.59
C ARG A 150 25.48 33.53 4.58
N ARG A 151 25.37 33.24 5.88
CA ARG A 151 26.01 34.05 6.91
C ARG A 151 27.50 34.02 6.62
N HIS A 152 28.03 35.20 6.34
CA HIS A 152 29.44 35.54 6.35
C HIS A 152 30.10 34.87 7.57
N ARG A 153 30.85 33.79 7.34
CA ARG A 153 31.79 33.28 8.34
C ARG A 153 33.08 34.06 8.12
N ASN A 154 33.21 35.19 8.79
CA ASN A 154 34.51 35.79 9.03
C ASN A 154 35.30 34.81 9.91
N GLY A 155 36.18 34.04 9.28
CA GLY A 155 37.26 33.31 9.95
C GLY A 155 38.57 34.08 9.74
N PRO A 156 39.44 34.19 10.76
CA PRO A 156 40.63 35.03 10.72
C PRO A 156 41.68 34.50 9.75
N ALA A 157 42.49 35.42 9.24
CA ALA A 157 43.57 35.22 8.26
C ALA A 157 44.57 34.11 8.68
N PRO A 158 45.09 33.32 7.72
CA PRO A 158 46.22 32.44 8.01
C PRO A 158 47.48 33.27 8.22
N ALA A 159 48.18 32.99 9.32
CA ALA A 159 49.50 33.50 9.61
C ALA A 159 50.48 33.10 8.49
N SER A 160 51.24 34.09 8.02
CA SER A 160 52.39 33.90 7.15
C SER A 160 53.45 33.10 7.90
N ASP A 161 53.75 31.89 7.42
CA ASP A 161 55.02 31.23 7.74
C ASP A 161 56.00 31.58 6.62
N ASP A 162 56.93 32.46 6.96
CA ASP A 162 58.07 32.89 6.17
C ASP A 162 59.08 31.74 6.09
N HIS A 163 59.28 31.17 4.91
CA HIS A 163 60.43 30.32 4.59
C HIS A 163 61.39 31.16 3.74
N GLY A 164 62.47 31.63 4.35
CA GLY A 164 63.47 32.45 3.68
C GLY A 164 64.88 32.36 4.28
N LYS A 165 65.56 31.25 3.95
CA LYS A 165 67.02 31.02 3.93
C LYS A 165 67.88 31.31 5.17
#